data_AF-A0AAN4Y7Q5-F1
#
_entry.id   AF-A0AAN4Y7Q5-F1
#
_cell.length_a   1.000
_cell.length_b   1.000
_cell.length_c   1.000
_cell.angle_alpha   90.00
_cell.angle_beta   90.00
_cell.angle_gamma   90.00
#
_symmetry.space_group_name_H-M   'P 1'
#
loop_
_entity.id
_entity.type
_entity.pdbx_description
1 polymer ?
#
loop_
_entity_poly.entity_id
_entity_poly.type
_entity_poly.pdbx_seq_one_letter_code
_entity_poly.pdbx_strand_id
1 'polypeptide(L)'
;MDNELAALKSAISQYGDSFAKLVVGISVGSEDLYRASSEGEKVNAGIGIGPDDLVSFIKEVRSIISGTALSSVPIGHVDTWTAWTNGSNSAVIDAVDWLGFDGYPYFQSSMSNSISDAKSLFDDSVAKTKAVAKGKEVWITETGWPVSGSTQNLGVASLANAKTYWDEVGCPLFDETNTWWYILQDANPTTPNPSFGVVGSTLSTTPLFDLSCSNSTRPSASASSSAAGSATPVGSAVPSSSAAVNPSSSGIVSSAAPSTTPGFTVGKGFRPSNSSAAAYYSSASASGSAYPKFTKTASGSSATSTTAGSSSDSSSTNSGKSSSDSSSTNSGASASSSSILATGGASSVSGSVFGALVAVFAFVATL
;
A
#
# COMPACT_ATOMS: atom_id res chain seq x y z
N MET A 1 8.00 -13.95 -6.29
CA MET A 1 8.89 -13.90 -5.11
C MET A 1 10.35 -14.18 -5.46
N ASP A 2 10.70 -15.32 -6.07
CA ASP A 2 12.11 -15.70 -6.32
C ASP A 2 12.97 -14.61 -6.99
N ASN A 3 12.44 -13.94 -8.00
CA ASN A 3 13.14 -12.84 -8.68
C ASN A 3 13.42 -11.65 -7.75
N GLU A 4 12.46 -11.27 -6.90
CA GLU A 4 12.61 -10.19 -5.93
C GLU A 4 13.65 -10.54 -4.86
N LEU A 5 13.64 -11.79 -4.38
CA LEU A 5 14.63 -12.27 -3.41
C LEU A 5 16.04 -12.32 -4.01
N ALA A 6 16.16 -12.74 -5.27
CA ALA A 6 17.43 -12.72 -5.99
C ALA A 6 17.93 -11.29 -6.20
N ALA A 7 17.04 -10.35 -6.52
CA ALA A 7 17.37 -8.93 -6.66
C ALA A 7 17.83 -8.33 -5.32
N LEU A 8 17.14 -8.59 -4.22
CA LEU A 8 17.52 -8.13 -2.88
C LEU A 8 18.91 -8.64 -2.50
N LYS A 9 19.17 -9.95 -2.66
CA LYS A 9 20.50 -10.54 -2.41
C LYS A 9 21.59 -9.89 -3.26
N SER A 10 21.29 -9.65 -4.54
CA SER A 10 22.22 -9.02 -5.47
C SER A 10 22.53 -7.58 -5.05
N ALA A 11 21.52 -6.80 -4.66
CA ALA A 11 21.70 -5.43 -4.20
C ALA A 11 22.54 -5.35 -2.91
N ILE A 12 22.27 -6.22 -1.93
CA ILE A 12 23.07 -6.32 -0.70
C ILE A 12 24.53 -6.63 -1.03
N SER A 13 24.77 -7.64 -1.87
CA SER A 13 26.12 -8.08 -2.25
C SER A 13 26.88 -7.01 -3.04
N GLN A 14 26.21 -6.36 -3.99
CA GLN A 14 26.84 -5.39 -4.89
C GLN A 14 27.12 -4.05 -4.21
N TYR A 15 26.21 -3.55 -3.38
CA TYR A 15 26.27 -2.19 -2.85
C TYR A 15 26.59 -2.10 -1.35
N GLY A 16 26.49 -3.21 -0.62
CA GLY A 16 26.88 -3.33 0.80
C GLY A 16 26.35 -2.21 1.67
N ASP A 17 27.22 -1.68 2.54
CA ASP A 17 26.88 -0.64 3.52
C ASP A 17 26.42 0.67 2.87
N SER A 18 26.87 0.97 1.64
CA SER A 18 26.46 2.19 0.94
C SER A 18 24.98 2.17 0.55
N PHE A 19 24.44 0.99 0.27
CA PHE A 19 23.00 0.78 0.10
C PHE A 19 22.31 0.68 1.45
N ALA A 20 22.83 -0.15 2.36
CA ALA A 20 22.16 -0.43 3.63
C ALA A 20 21.88 0.82 4.47
N LYS A 21 22.81 1.79 4.50
CA LYS A 21 22.63 3.06 5.23
C LYS A 21 21.50 3.94 4.70
N LEU A 22 21.05 3.71 3.46
CA LEU A 22 19.98 4.48 2.84
C LEU A 22 18.62 3.85 3.13
N VAL A 23 18.55 2.55 3.44
CA VAL A 23 17.31 1.81 3.61
C VAL A 23 16.70 2.07 4.98
N VAL A 24 15.45 2.54 5.00
CA VAL A 24 14.70 2.78 6.25
C VAL A 24 13.74 1.64 6.60
N GLY A 25 13.30 0.87 5.60
CA GLY A 25 12.42 -0.27 5.76
C GLY A 25 12.27 -1.07 4.48
N ILE A 26 11.85 -2.33 4.63
CA ILE A 26 11.59 -3.24 3.51
C ILE A 26 10.10 -3.60 3.55
N SER A 27 9.33 -3.21 2.54
CA SER A 27 7.99 -3.77 2.36
C SER A 27 8.08 -5.10 1.64
N VAL A 28 7.41 -6.12 2.15
CA VAL A 28 7.17 -7.37 1.43
C VAL A 28 5.79 -7.30 0.82
N GLY A 29 5.71 -6.88 -0.45
CA GLY A 29 4.43 -6.71 -1.12
C GLY A 29 3.75 -5.37 -0.86
N SER A 30 2.70 -5.10 -1.63
CA SER A 30 1.83 -3.91 -1.51
C SER A 30 0.45 -4.29 -2.04
N GLU A 31 -0.61 -4.06 -1.26
CA GLU A 31 -2.01 -4.38 -1.55
C GLU A 31 -2.28 -5.86 -1.88
N ASP A 32 -1.43 -6.79 -1.44
CA ASP A 32 -1.60 -8.19 -1.77
C ASP A 32 -2.85 -8.80 -1.12
N LEU A 33 -3.18 -8.40 0.10
CA LEU A 33 -4.35 -8.89 0.82
C LEU A 33 -5.62 -8.20 0.30
N TYR A 34 -5.54 -6.92 -0.05
CA TYR A 34 -6.64 -6.23 -0.73
C TYR A 34 -6.95 -6.88 -2.08
N ARG A 35 -5.95 -7.14 -2.92
CA ARG A 35 -6.16 -7.79 -4.22
C ARG A 35 -6.71 -9.21 -4.10
N ALA A 36 -6.38 -9.93 -3.02
CA ALA A 36 -6.92 -11.25 -2.71
C ALA A 36 -8.30 -11.21 -2.01
N SER A 37 -8.83 -10.01 -1.71
CA SER A 37 -10.14 -9.84 -1.06
C SER A 37 -11.28 -9.85 -2.07
N SER A 38 -12.51 -10.04 -1.57
CA SER A 38 -13.71 -9.96 -2.41
C SER A 38 -13.89 -8.60 -3.07
N GLU A 39 -13.40 -7.54 -2.42
CA GLU A 39 -13.41 -6.16 -2.88
C GLU A 39 -12.44 -5.99 -4.06
N GLY A 40 -11.22 -6.49 -3.93
CA GLY A 40 -10.21 -6.49 -4.98
C GLY A 40 -10.64 -7.29 -6.21
N GLU A 41 -11.22 -8.48 -6.01
CA GLU A 41 -11.75 -9.31 -7.09
C GLU A 41 -12.87 -8.61 -7.89
N LYS A 42 -13.82 -7.95 -7.20
CA LYS A 42 -14.95 -7.25 -7.84
C LYS A 42 -14.49 -6.17 -8.82
N VAL A 43 -13.35 -5.54 -8.56
CA VAL A 43 -12.80 -4.46 -9.40
C VAL A 43 -11.62 -4.92 -10.25
N ASN A 44 -11.31 -6.21 -10.26
CA ASN A 44 -10.16 -6.79 -10.96
C ASN A 44 -8.85 -6.05 -10.62
N ALA A 45 -8.61 -5.85 -9.32
CA ALA A 45 -7.47 -5.08 -8.77
C ALA A 45 -6.10 -5.69 -9.08
N GLY A 46 -6.04 -6.88 -9.69
CA GLY A 46 -4.83 -7.60 -10.04
C GLY A 46 -4.61 -8.82 -9.17
N ILE A 47 -3.39 -9.35 -9.17
CA ILE A 47 -3.05 -10.59 -8.47
C ILE A 47 -2.69 -10.25 -7.02
N GLY A 48 -3.46 -10.79 -6.07
CA GLY A 48 -3.13 -10.78 -4.65
C GLY A 48 -2.61 -12.12 -4.15
N ILE A 49 -2.10 -12.15 -2.93
CA ILE A 49 -1.72 -13.37 -2.22
C ILE A 49 -2.37 -13.40 -0.84
N GLY A 50 -2.64 -14.61 -0.35
CA GLY A 50 -3.25 -14.80 0.96
C GLY A 50 -2.28 -14.53 2.13
N PRO A 51 -2.81 -14.41 3.36
CA PRO A 51 -2.02 -14.08 4.54
C PRO A 51 -0.96 -15.15 4.87
N ASP A 52 -1.22 -16.43 4.62
CA ASP A 52 -0.27 -17.52 4.92
C ASP A 52 0.99 -17.44 4.04
N ASP A 53 0.81 -17.25 2.72
CA ASP A 53 1.91 -17.09 1.77
C ASP A 53 2.70 -15.82 2.08
N LEU A 54 2.01 -14.72 2.36
CA LEU A 54 2.64 -13.45 2.69
C LEU A 54 3.48 -13.55 3.98
N VAL A 55 2.98 -14.22 5.02
CA VAL A 55 3.75 -14.51 6.25
C VAL A 55 4.99 -15.36 5.93
N SER A 56 4.89 -16.34 5.02
CA SER A 56 6.05 -17.10 4.56
C SER A 56 7.10 -16.19 3.91
N PHE A 57 6.67 -15.33 3.00
CA PHE A 57 7.57 -14.39 2.30
C PHE A 57 8.23 -13.39 3.26
N ILE A 58 7.51 -12.89 4.26
CA ILE A 58 8.09 -12.03 5.31
C ILE A 58 9.20 -12.76 6.07
N LYS A 59 8.98 -14.03 6.44
CA LYS A 59 9.99 -14.86 7.12
C LYS A 59 11.19 -15.15 6.23
N GLU A 60 10.97 -15.40 4.94
CA GLU A 60 12.04 -15.62 3.97
C GLU A 60 12.91 -14.37 3.80
N VAL A 61 12.31 -13.19 3.63
CA VAL A 61 13.05 -11.93 3.56
C VAL A 61 13.86 -11.71 4.83
N ARG A 62 13.26 -11.93 6.01
CA ARG A 62 13.95 -11.84 7.30
C ARG A 62 15.15 -12.80 7.38
N SER A 63 15.00 -14.03 6.91
CA SER A 63 16.08 -15.00 6.86
C SER A 63 17.19 -14.58 5.90
N ILE A 64 16.85 -13.99 4.76
CA ILE A 64 17.81 -13.58 3.72
C ILE A 64 18.66 -12.41 4.17
N ILE A 65 18.07 -11.43 4.86
CA ILE A 65 18.81 -10.26 5.34
C ILE A 65 19.57 -10.53 6.65
N SER A 66 19.30 -11.65 7.32
CA SER A 66 20.02 -12.05 8.53
C SER A 66 21.51 -12.21 8.25
N GLY A 67 22.35 -11.63 9.12
CA GLY A 67 23.81 -11.63 8.95
C GLY A 67 24.33 -10.73 7.82
N THR A 68 23.46 -9.95 7.17
CA THR A 68 23.84 -8.96 6.16
C THR A 68 23.81 -7.53 6.73
N ALA A 69 24.26 -6.55 5.94
CA ALA A 69 24.17 -5.14 6.27
C ALA A 69 22.73 -4.63 6.48
N LEU A 70 21.70 -5.37 6.01
CA LEU A 70 20.29 -5.04 6.23
C LEU A 70 19.67 -5.76 7.45
N SER A 71 20.45 -6.50 8.24
CA SER A 71 19.92 -7.34 9.33
C SER A 71 19.10 -6.59 10.39
N SER A 72 19.33 -5.28 10.55
CA SER A 72 18.59 -4.42 11.48
C SER A 72 17.45 -3.63 10.84
N VAL A 73 17.24 -3.75 9.52
CA VAL A 73 16.21 -3.00 8.80
C VAL A 73 14.84 -3.62 9.09
N PRO A 74 13.83 -2.83 9.49
CA PRO A 74 12.53 -3.37 9.84
C PRO A 74 11.72 -3.76 8.60
N ILE A 75 11.00 -4.88 8.69
CA ILE A 75 10.22 -5.45 7.59
C ILE A 75 8.74 -5.14 7.80
N GLY A 76 8.10 -4.58 6.79
CA GLY A 76 6.66 -4.33 6.77
C GLY A 76 5.96 -5.05 5.64
N HIS A 77 4.66 -4.80 5.57
CA HIS A 77 3.83 -5.01 4.40
C HIS A 77 3.01 -3.75 4.20
N VAL A 78 2.59 -3.48 2.98
CA VAL A 78 1.81 -2.31 2.60
C VAL A 78 0.43 -2.77 2.16
N ASP A 79 -0.64 -2.21 2.73
CA ASP A 79 -2.00 -2.53 2.31
C ASP A 79 -3.00 -1.43 2.71
N THR A 80 -4.21 -1.56 2.20
CA THR A 80 -5.38 -0.74 2.52
C THR A 80 -5.85 -0.94 3.97
N TRP A 81 -6.56 0.04 4.53
CA TRP A 81 -7.15 -0.12 5.87
C TRP A 81 -8.17 -1.28 5.93
N THR A 82 -8.88 -1.56 4.84
CA THR A 82 -9.86 -2.67 4.79
C THR A 82 -9.16 -4.02 4.88
N ALA A 83 -8.01 -4.18 4.21
CA ALA A 83 -7.19 -5.37 4.35
C ALA A 83 -6.62 -5.53 5.77
N TRP A 84 -6.11 -4.45 6.37
CA TRP A 84 -5.58 -4.49 7.73
C TRP A 84 -6.63 -4.81 8.79
N THR A 85 -7.85 -4.27 8.62
CA THR A 85 -8.95 -4.49 9.58
C THR A 85 -9.68 -5.81 9.37
N ASN A 86 -9.40 -6.54 8.29
CA ASN A 86 -9.92 -7.89 8.10
C ASN A 86 -9.20 -8.88 9.04
N GLY A 87 -9.93 -9.44 10.01
CA GLY A 87 -9.40 -10.35 11.01
C GLY A 87 -8.71 -11.61 10.47
N SER A 88 -9.04 -12.06 9.25
CA SER A 88 -8.34 -13.18 8.59
C SER A 88 -6.87 -12.88 8.31
N ASN A 89 -6.49 -11.60 8.27
CA ASN A 89 -5.14 -11.15 7.93
C ASN A 89 -4.27 -10.87 9.17
N SER A 90 -4.80 -11.11 10.38
CA SER A 90 -4.12 -10.78 11.65
C SER A 90 -2.75 -11.43 11.84
N ALA A 91 -2.50 -12.59 11.22
CA ALA A 91 -1.19 -13.25 11.23
C ALA A 91 -0.10 -12.43 10.51
N VAL A 92 -0.47 -11.64 9.48
CA VAL A 92 0.45 -10.73 8.78
C VAL A 92 0.85 -9.60 9.71
N ILE A 93 -0.11 -9.03 10.45
CA ILE A 93 0.16 -8.00 11.48
C ILE A 93 1.17 -8.53 12.50
N ASP A 94 1.09 -9.79 12.91
CA ASP A 94 2.05 -10.38 13.85
C ASP A 94 3.45 -10.56 13.26
N ALA A 95 3.56 -10.88 11.97
CA ALA A 95 4.83 -11.17 11.29
C ALA A 95 5.67 -9.94 10.92
N VAL A 96 5.04 -8.77 10.72
CA VAL A 96 5.71 -7.52 10.34
C VAL A 96 6.20 -6.70 11.53
N ASP A 97 7.13 -5.79 11.31
CA ASP A 97 7.67 -4.85 12.30
C ASP A 97 6.91 -3.50 12.27
N TRP A 98 6.33 -3.13 11.12
CA TRP A 98 5.48 -1.96 10.89
C TRP A 98 4.38 -2.26 9.87
N LEU A 99 3.30 -1.46 9.87
CA LEU A 99 2.20 -1.56 8.91
C LEU A 99 2.27 -0.39 7.93
N GLY A 100 2.35 -0.67 6.63
CA GLY A 100 2.22 0.32 5.57
C GLY A 100 0.75 0.53 5.22
N PHE A 101 0.30 1.76 5.28
CA PHE A 101 -1.05 2.16 4.94
C PHE A 101 -1.06 2.87 3.58
N ASP A 102 -1.77 2.26 2.63
CA ASP A 102 -2.15 2.87 1.37
C ASP A 102 -3.61 3.34 1.47
N GLY A 103 -3.82 4.64 1.27
CA GLY A 103 -5.08 5.29 1.59
C GLY A 103 -5.44 6.39 0.62
N TYR A 104 -6.51 6.18 -0.15
CA TYR A 104 -6.98 7.13 -1.15
C TYR A 104 -8.48 7.41 -0.95
N PRO A 105 -8.85 8.46 -0.19
CA PRO A 105 -10.24 8.88 -0.07
C PRO A 105 -10.94 9.07 -1.42
N TYR A 106 -10.19 9.52 -2.44
CA TYR A 106 -10.66 9.61 -3.82
C TYR A 106 -11.35 8.32 -4.34
N PHE A 107 -10.83 7.14 -4.01
CA PHE A 107 -11.38 5.86 -4.48
C PHE A 107 -12.45 5.27 -3.55
N GLN A 108 -12.77 5.91 -2.42
CA GLN A 108 -13.81 5.46 -1.48
C GLN A 108 -15.22 5.82 -1.98
N SER A 109 -15.55 5.39 -3.20
CA SER A 109 -16.74 5.80 -3.97
C SER A 109 -18.08 5.32 -3.40
N SER A 110 -18.07 4.37 -2.46
CA SER A 110 -19.25 3.98 -1.67
C SER A 110 -19.58 4.93 -0.53
N MET A 111 -18.73 5.94 -0.29
CA MET A 111 -18.86 6.96 0.76
C MET A 111 -19.00 8.35 0.14
N SER A 112 -19.32 9.37 0.96
CA SER A 112 -19.19 10.77 0.53
C SER A 112 -17.71 11.10 0.42
N ASN A 113 -17.14 10.95 -0.77
CA ASN A 113 -15.71 11.11 -1.05
C ASN A 113 -15.38 12.43 -1.75
N SER A 114 -16.12 13.49 -1.43
CA SER A 114 -15.79 14.83 -1.92
C SER A 114 -14.46 15.30 -1.33
N ILE A 115 -13.82 16.30 -1.94
CA ILE A 115 -12.56 16.85 -1.39
C ILE A 115 -12.74 17.38 0.04
N SER A 116 -13.90 17.94 0.39
CA SER A 116 -14.21 18.40 1.75
C SER A 116 -14.36 17.28 2.77
N ASP A 117 -14.63 16.05 2.33
CA ASP A 117 -14.73 14.87 3.20
C ASP A 117 -13.40 14.10 3.29
N ALA A 118 -12.47 14.36 2.36
CA ALA A 118 -11.28 13.55 2.13
C ALA A 118 -10.38 13.47 3.36
N LYS A 119 -10.17 14.59 4.07
CA LYS A 119 -9.38 14.61 5.31
C LYS A 119 -9.96 13.70 6.38
N SER A 120 -11.28 13.77 6.60
CA SER A 120 -11.94 12.95 7.61
C SER A 120 -11.90 11.46 7.25
N LEU A 121 -12.08 11.12 5.97
CA LEU A 121 -11.98 9.74 5.50
C LEU A 121 -10.57 9.18 5.66
N PHE A 122 -9.56 9.99 5.35
CA PHE A 122 -8.16 9.62 5.55
C PHE A 122 -7.86 9.36 7.03
N ASP A 123 -8.24 10.29 7.92
CA ASP A 123 -8.00 10.17 9.36
C ASP A 123 -8.68 8.94 9.96
N ASP A 124 -9.93 8.68 9.59
CA ASP A 124 -10.68 7.50 10.03
C ASP A 124 -10.00 6.20 9.56
N SER A 125 -9.55 6.16 8.31
CA SER A 125 -8.83 5.01 7.75
C SER A 125 -7.50 4.75 8.47
N VAL A 126 -6.71 5.81 8.74
CA VAL A 126 -5.48 5.70 9.53
C VAL A 126 -5.77 5.25 10.97
N ALA A 127 -6.81 5.80 11.61
CA ALA A 127 -7.20 5.42 12.97
C ALA A 127 -7.60 3.95 13.06
N LYS A 128 -8.35 3.44 12.09
CA LYS A 128 -8.72 2.03 11.98
C LYS A 128 -7.50 1.12 11.83
N THR A 129 -6.53 1.49 10.98
CA THR A 129 -5.27 0.75 10.85
C THR A 129 -4.47 0.76 12.15
N LYS A 130 -4.34 1.92 12.81
CA LYS A 130 -3.65 2.04 14.11
C LYS A 130 -4.30 1.20 15.21
N ALA A 131 -5.63 1.06 15.21
CA ALA A 131 -6.37 0.28 16.20
C ALA A 131 -6.01 -1.22 16.16
N VAL A 132 -5.61 -1.74 15.00
CA VAL A 132 -5.21 -3.15 14.83
C VAL A 132 -3.70 -3.37 14.85
N ALA A 133 -2.89 -2.30 14.85
CA ALA A 133 -1.43 -2.36 14.69
C ALA A 133 -0.67 -2.97 15.89
N LYS A 134 -1.35 -3.32 16.99
CA LYS A 134 -0.72 -3.93 18.20
C LYS A 134 0.47 -3.12 18.74
N GLY A 135 0.38 -1.78 18.66
CA GLY A 135 1.43 -0.86 19.10
C GLY A 135 2.61 -0.70 18.13
N LYS A 136 2.57 -1.37 16.97
CA LYS A 136 3.54 -1.16 15.88
C LYS A 136 3.27 0.17 15.17
N GLU A 137 4.30 0.72 14.55
CA GLU A 137 4.16 1.95 13.76
C GLU A 137 3.27 1.70 12.53
N VAL A 138 2.50 2.73 12.17
CA VAL A 138 1.77 2.81 10.91
C VAL A 138 2.41 3.88 10.06
N TRP A 139 2.98 3.48 8.93
CA TRP A 139 3.59 4.37 7.95
C TRP A 139 2.58 4.68 6.85
N ILE A 140 2.55 5.92 6.37
CA ILE A 140 1.70 6.31 5.23
C ILE A 140 2.51 6.02 3.97
N THR A 141 2.32 4.85 3.37
CA THR A 141 3.15 4.39 2.26
C THR A 141 2.65 4.86 0.91
N GLU A 142 1.34 5.10 0.81
CA GLU A 142 0.77 5.84 -0.31
C GLU A 142 -0.46 6.63 0.10
N THR A 143 -0.50 7.88 -0.33
CA THR A 143 -1.73 8.67 -0.38
C THR A 143 -1.55 9.81 -1.38
N GLY A 144 -2.66 10.31 -1.90
CA GLY A 144 -2.65 11.44 -2.82
C GLY A 144 -4.06 11.76 -3.30
N TRP A 145 -4.16 12.83 -4.09
CA TRP A 145 -5.39 13.18 -4.79
C TRP A 145 -5.07 13.50 -6.23
N PRO A 146 -5.84 13.00 -7.20
CA PRO A 146 -5.46 13.13 -8.60
C PRO A 146 -5.57 14.56 -9.11
N VAL A 147 -4.55 14.96 -9.88
CA VAL A 147 -4.44 16.27 -10.51
C VAL A 147 -5.31 16.41 -11.75
N SER A 148 -5.66 15.28 -12.39
CA SER A 148 -6.56 15.20 -13.53
C SER A 148 -7.17 13.80 -13.67
N GLY A 149 -8.27 13.68 -14.42
CA GLY A 149 -8.92 12.39 -14.70
C GLY A 149 -10.43 12.38 -14.49
N SER A 150 -11.01 11.19 -14.60
CA SER A 150 -12.44 10.92 -14.46
C SER A 150 -12.87 10.93 -13.00
N THR A 151 -13.89 11.71 -12.66
CA THR A 151 -14.52 11.74 -11.33
C THR A 151 -14.89 10.35 -10.82
N GLN A 152 -14.64 10.09 -9.54
CA GLN A 152 -15.07 8.89 -8.81
C GLN A 152 -16.13 9.29 -7.78
N ASN A 153 -17.41 8.95 -8.00
CA ASN A 153 -18.53 9.41 -7.18
C ASN A 153 -18.52 10.95 -6.98
N LEU A 154 -18.23 11.45 -5.77
CA LEU A 154 -18.10 12.89 -5.47
C LEU A 154 -16.64 13.39 -5.53
N GLY A 155 -15.68 12.48 -5.67
CA GLY A 155 -14.25 12.77 -5.79
C GLY A 155 -13.90 13.29 -7.19
N VAL A 156 -13.70 14.60 -7.31
CA VAL A 156 -13.31 15.26 -8.57
C VAL A 156 -11.78 15.40 -8.64
N ALA A 157 -11.18 14.85 -9.69
CA ALA A 157 -9.76 15.03 -9.98
C ALA A 157 -9.49 16.45 -10.55
N SER A 158 -8.64 17.22 -9.89
CA SER A 158 -8.24 18.57 -10.35
C SER A 158 -7.02 19.07 -9.57
N LEU A 159 -6.27 20.01 -10.15
CA LEU A 159 -5.17 20.68 -9.45
C LEU A 159 -5.62 21.37 -8.15
N ALA A 160 -6.80 21.98 -8.14
CA ALA A 160 -7.33 22.66 -6.96
C ALA A 160 -7.61 21.67 -5.82
N ASN A 161 -8.22 20.53 -6.11
CA ASN A 161 -8.48 19.50 -5.11
C ASN A 161 -7.20 18.77 -4.69
N ALA A 162 -6.29 18.52 -5.62
CA ALA A 162 -4.98 17.95 -5.31
C ALA A 162 -4.18 18.83 -4.35
N LYS A 163 -4.17 20.15 -4.57
CA LYS A 163 -3.57 21.12 -3.66
C LYS A 163 -4.27 21.12 -2.29
N THR A 164 -5.60 21.12 -2.27
CA THR A 164 -6.36 21.08 -1.01
C THR A 164 -6.00 19.83 -0.20
N TYR A 165 -5.95 18.66 -0.84
CA TYR A 165 -5.57 17.41 -0.18
C TYR A 165 -4.10 17.43 0.29
N TRP A 166 -3.18 17.99 -0.50
CA TRP A 166 -1.80 18.22 -0.09
C TRP A 166 -1.70 19.09 1.17
N ASP A 167 -2.40 20.23 1.19
CA ASP A 167 -2.36 21.18 2.30
C ASP A 167 -2.99 20.62 3.60
N GLU A 168 -4.09 19.88 3.48
CA GLU A 168 -4.88 19.38 4.62
C GLU A 168 -4.41 18.02 5.14
N VAL A 169 -3.94 17.13 4.25
CA VAL A 169 -3.47 15.77 4.61
C VAL A 169 -1.96 15.68 4.54
N GLY A 170 -1.34 16.05 3.42
CA GLY A 170 0.11 15.89 3.23
C GLY A 170 0.92 16.73 4.22
N CYS A 171 0.71 18.04 4.25
CA CYS A 171 1.52 18.96 5.05
C CYS A 171 1.51 18.68 6.57
N PRO A 172 0.40 18.27 7.20
CA PRO A 172 0.42 17.83 8.60
C PRO A 172 1.15 16.50 8.85
N LEU A 173 1.32 15.65 7.83
CA LEU A 173 2.04 14.38 7.95
C LEU A 173 3.55 14.56 7.80
N PHE A 174 3.99 15.47 6.93
CA PHE A 174 5.40 15.68 6.66
C PHE A 174 6.14 16.13 7.94
N ASP A 175 7.30 15.52 8.19
CA ASP A 175 8.11 15.59 9.43
C ASP A 175 7.54 14.89 10.68
N GLU A 176 6.26 14.50 10.68
CA GLU A 176 5.59 13.90 11.86
C GLU A 176 5.36 12.39 11.72
N THR A 177 5.21 11.89 10.49
CA THR A 177 4.97 10.48 10.19
C THR A 177 5.76 10.06 8.95
N ASN A 178 6.32 8.85 8.95
CA ASN A 178 6.93 8.26 7.77
C ASN A 178 5.89 8.23 6.63
N THR A 179 6.12 9.05 5.60
CA THR A 179 5.13 9.35 4.57
C THR A 179 5.78 9.31 3.19
N TRP A 180 5.18 8.53 2.28
CA TRP A 180 5.50 8.49 0.86
C TRP A 180 4.28 8.96 0.07
N TRP A 181 4.42 10.14 -0.54
CA TRP A 181 3.32 10.74 -1.30
C TRP A 181 3.24 10.13 -2.70
N TYR A 182 2.02 9.78 -3.12
CA TYR A 182 1.75 9.21 -4.44
C TYR A 182 1.33 10.29 -5.43
N ILE A 183 2.11 10.63 -6.46
CA ILE A 183 3.51 10.26 -6.77
C ILE A 183 4.27 11.48 -7.28
N LEU A 184 5.59 11.37 -7.41
CA LEU A 184 6.38 12.41 -8.06
C LEU A 184 5.95 12.62 -9.53
N GLN A 185 6.05 11.59 -10.36
CA GLN A 185 5.86 11.66 -11.81
C GLN A 185 4.88 10.57 -12.25
N ASP A 186 3.94 10.93 -13.13
CA ASP A 186 3.05 9.97 -13.78
C ASP A 186 3.78 9.10 -14.81
N ALA A 187 3.14 8.01 -15.22
CA ALA A 187 3.62 7.18 -16.32
C ALA A 187 3.85 8.00 -17.61
N ASN A 188 4.91 7.64 -18.33
CA ASN A 188 5.31 8.26 -19.60
C ASN A 188 5.42 7.20 -20.70
N PRO A 189 4.97 7.45 -21.94
CA PRO A 189 4.48 8.72 -22.49
C PRO A 189 2.99 9.00 -22.27
N THR A 190 2.25 8.04 -21.71
CA THR A 190 0.80 8.14 -21.56
C THR A 190 0.44 8.60 -20.16
N THR A 191 -0.12 9.81 -20.04
CA THR A 191 -0.72 10.28 -18.79
C THR A 191 -1.85 9.33 -18.38
N PRO A 192 -1.83 8.77 -17.16
CA PRO A 192 -2.86 7.89 -16.68
C PRO A 192 -4.17 8.63 -16.40
N ASN A 193 -5.28 7.89 -16.32
CA ASN A 193 -6.55 8.40 -15.88
C ASN A 193 -7.09 7.51 -14.74
N PRO A 194 -7.17 8.02 -13.50
CA PRO A 194 -6.73 9.35 -13.06
C PRO A 194 -5.19 9.51 -13.02
N SER A 195 -4.72 10.76 -12.98
CA SER A 195 -3.29 11.13 -12.92
C SER A 195 -2.96 11.77 -11.58
N PHE A 196 -1.84 11.38 -10.97
CA PHE A 196 -1.44 11.75 -9.60
C PHE A 196 -0.08 12.45 -9.54
N GLY A 197 0.74 12.37 -10.58
CA GLY A 197 2.09 12.92 -10.61
C GLY A 197 2.10 14.42 -10.31
N VAL A 198 2.75 14.82 -9.22
CA VAL A 198 2.87 16.24 -8.84
C VAL A 198 3.72 17.06 -9.83
N VAL A 199 4.48 16.41 -10.72
CA VAL A 199 5.17 17.05 -11.85
C VAL A 199 4.63 16.61 -13.24
N GLY A 200 3.51 15.87 -13.27
CA GLY A 200 2.92 15.31 -14.48
C GLY A 200 3.74 14.14 -15.07
N SER A 201 3.52 13.83 -16.35
CA SER A 201 4.11 12.66 -17.03
C SER A 201 5.55 12.87 -17.51
N THR A 202 6.04 14.11 -17.56
CA THR A 202 7.43 14.42 -17.91
C THR A 202 8.18 14.89 -16.67
N LEU A 203 9.27 14.21 -16.31
CA LEU A 203 10.07 14.57 -15.14
C LEU A 203 10.52 16.04 -15.23
N SER A 204 10.15 16.82 -14.23
CA SER A 204 10.39 18.26 -14.15
C SER A 204 10.66 18.66 -12.70
N THR A 205 11.38 19.77 -12.50
CA THR A 205 11.54 20.40 -11.18
C THR A 205 10.44 21.42 -10.88
N THR A 206 9.47 21.59 -11.78
CA THR A 206 8.35 22.51 -11.62
C THR A 206 7.10 21.72 -11.23
N PRO A 207 6.61 21.84 -9.98
CA PRO A 207 5.40 21.16 -9.57
C PRO A 207 4.16 21.78 -10.22
N LEU A 208 3.11 20.98 -10.39
CA LEU A 208 1.84 21.40 -10.99
C LEU A 208 1.00 22.31 -10.08
N PHE A 209 1.31 22.32 -8.77
CA PHE A 209 0.74 23.20 -7.76
C PHE A 209 1.79 23.52 -6.68
N ASP A 210 1.57 24.56 -5.88
CA ASP A 210 2.50 24.92 -4.80
C ASP A 210 2.55 23.83 -3.72
N LEU A 211 3.74 23.27 -3.50
CA LEU A 211 4.01 22.23 -2.51
C LEU A 211 4.44 22.80 -1.15
N SER A 212 4.50 24.13 -0.99
CA SER A 212 4.90 24.75 0.28
C SER A 212 3.85 24.52 1.38
N CYS A 213 4.30 24.06 2.55
CA CYS A 213 3.44 23.80 3.72
C CYS A 213 3.31 25.02 4.65
N SER A 214 3.32 26.23 4.08
CA SER A 214 3.38 27.49 4.83
C SER A 214 2.10 27.85 5.60
N ASN A 215 0.96 27.24 5.26
CA ASN A 215 -0.36 27.55 5.85
C ASN A 215 -0.93 26.46 6.76
N SER A 216 -0.21 25.36 6.99
CA SER A 216 -0.72 24.28 7.84
C SER A 216 -0.49 24.64 9.30
N THR A 217 -1.58 24.86 10.05
CA THR A 217 -1.56 24.98 11.51
C THR A 217 -0.99 23.69 12.10
N ARG A 218 0.33 23.65 12.31
CA ARG A 218 1.00 22.55 12.98
C ARG A 218 0.41 22.40 14.38
N PRO A 219 -0.05 21.21 14.81
CA PRO A 219 -0.37 20.97 16.20
C PRO A 219 0.90 21.24 17.02
N SER A 220 0.90 22.31 17.82
CA SER A 220 2.01 22.56 18.73
C SER A 220 2.05 21.44 19.77
N ALA A 221 3.17 20.71 19.84
CA ALA A 221 3.44 19.76 20.89
C ALA A 221 3.66 20.51 22.22
N SER A 222 2.60 20.86 22.94
CA SER A 222 2.58 21.23 24.37
C SER A 222 1.17 21.49 24.88
N ALA A 223 0.59 20.52 25.60
CA ALA A 223 -0.14 20.72 26.87
C ALA A 223 -0.83 19.39 27.27
N SER A 224 -0.08 18.48 27.91
CA SER A 224 -0.70 17.45 28.74
C SER A 224 -1.25 18.13 29.99
N SER A 225 -2.54 18.51 29.99
CA SER A 225 -3.23 18.89 31.21
C SER A 225 -3.71 17.63 31.93
N SER A 226 -2.95 17.23 32.95
CA SER A 226 -3.35 16.27 33.98
C SER A 226 -4.53 16.82 34.78
N ALA A 227 -5.74 16.32 34.53
CA ALA A 227 -6.88 16.51 35.42
C ALA A 227 -7.07 15.25 36.28
N ALA A 228 -6.32 15.16 37.38
CA ALA A 228 -6.65 14.27 38.49
C ALA A 228 -7.62 15.01 39.42
N GLY A 229 -8.93 14.76 39.27
CA GLY A 229 -9.94 15.23 40.21
C GLY A 229 -9.97 14.32 41.43
N SER A 230 -9.59 14.84 42.60
CA SER A 230 -9.80 14.19 43.90
C SER A 230 -10.68 15.04 44.82
N ALA A 231 -11.85 14.46 45.12
CA ALA A 231 -12.65 14.47 46.35
C ALA A 231 -13.15 15.77 47.02
N THR A 232 -14.46 15.82 47.26
CA THR A 232 -15.06 15.93 48.61
C THR A 232 -16.50 15.36 48.62
N PRO A 233 -16.90 14.55 49.62
CA PRO A 233 -18.30 14.43 50.01
C PRO A 233 -18.53 15.04 51.40
N VAL A 234 -19.55 15.88 51.52
CA VAL A 234 -20.04 16.43 52.78
C VAL A 234 -20.97 15.42 53.44
N GLY A 235 -20.71 15.11 54.72
CA GLY A 235 -21.43 14.11 55.49
C GLY A 235 -22.81 14.55 55.98
N SER A 236 -23.64 13.55 56.33
CA SER A 236 -24.73 13.69 57.28
C SER A 236 -25.00 12.35 57.99
N ALA A 237 -25.39 12.50 59.25
CA ALA A 237 -25.44 11.59 60.39
C ALA A 237 -26.04 10.15 60.25
N VAL A 238 -25.52 9.29 61.14
CA VAL A 238 -25.94 7.94 61.64
C VAL A 238 -27.26 8.00 62.46
N PRO A 239 -27.94 6.89 62.91
CA PRO A 239 -27.43 5.59 63.43
C PRO A 239 -28.19 4.35 62.86
N SER A 240 -27.95 3.07 63.15
CA SER A 240 -27.33 2.31 64.25
C SER A 240 -27.12 0.83 63.82
N SER A 241 -26.45 0.07 64.70
CA SER A 241 -26.44 -1.41 64.88
C SER A 241 -25.31 -2.29 64.28
N SER A 242 -24.30 -2.50 65.15
CA SER A 242 -23.78 -3.78 65.70
C SER A 242 -22.77 -4.70 64.97
N ALA A 243 -21.72 -5.03 65.76
CA ALA A 243 -20.72 -6.12 65.74
C ALA A 243 -19.50 -5.96 64.79
N ALA A 244 -18.29 -5.58 65.26
CA ALA A 244 -17.25 -6.35 65.97
C ALA A 244 -16.80 -7.60 65.16
N VAL A 245 -15.54 -7.82 64.74
CA VAL A 245 -14.25 -7.82 65.46
C VAL A 245 -13.04 -7.80 64.48
N ASN A 246 -11.85 -7.69 65.07
CA ASN A 246 -10.49 -7.29 64.63
C ASN A 246 -9.68 -8.33 63.77
N PRO A 247 -8.35 -8.21 63.49
CA PRO A 247 -7.79 -8.27 62.14
C PRO A 247 -6.62 -9.28 61.99
N SER A 248 -5.84 -9.11 60.91
CA SER A 248 -4.44 -9.54 60.69
C SER A 248 -4.27 -10.76 59.78
N SER A 249 -3.52 -10.59 58.69
CA SER A 249 -2.18 -11.20 58.60
C SER A 249 -1.45 -10.77 57.33
N SER A 250 -0.16 -10.54 57.54
CA SER A 250 0.87 -10.24 56.56
C SER A 250 1.09 -11.38 55.56
N GLY A 251 1.43 -11.01 54.33
CA GLY A 251 1.95 -11.93 53.32
C GLY A 251 2.96 -11.20 52.43
N ILE A 252 4.24 -11.42 52.69
CA ILE A 252 5.37 -10.97 51.89
C ILE A 252 5.62 -12.04 50.83
N VAL A 253 5.72 -11.68 49.54
CA VAL A 253 6.59 -12.36 48.56
C VAL A 253 6.88 -11.47 47.33
N SER A 254 8.17 -11.14 47.20
CA SER A 254 9.05 -11.19 46.02
C SER A 254 8.63 -10.60 44.67
N SER A 255 9.23 -9.43 44.39
CA SER A 255 10.10 -9.11 43.24
C SER A 255 9.88 -9.83 41.88
N ALA A 256 9.43 -9.05 40.89
CA ALA A 256 9.78 -9.25 39.49
C ALA A 256 10.14 -7.89 38.86
N ALA A 257 11.37 -7.79 38.36
CA ALA A 257 11.85 -6.64 37.59
C ALA A 257 11.29 -6.70 36.16
N PRO A 258 10.83 -5.57 35.56
CA PRO A 258 10.58 -5.53 34.14
C PRO A 258 11.88 -5.30 33.37
N SER A 259 12.14 -6.18 32.41
CA SER A 259 13.17 -6.06 31.40
C SER A 259 12.93 -4.81 30.54
N THR A 260 13.91 -3.91 30.52
CA THR A 260 13.96 -2.78 29.60
C THR A 260 14.37 -3.25 28.21
N THR A 261 13.42 -3.32 27.28
CA THR A 261 13.71 -3.39 25.84
C THR A 261 14.22 -2.02 25.37
N PRO A 262 15.35 -1.92 24.64
CA PRO A 262 15.77 -0.64 24.07
C PRO A 262 14.84 -0.25 22.93
N GLY A 263 14.01 0.78 23.15
CA GLY A 263 13.24 1.43 22.10
C GLY A 263 14.14 2.32 21.24
N PHE A 264 14.23 2.01 19.96
CA PHE A 264 14.84 2.88 18.96
C PHE A 264 13.76 3.82 18.42
N THR A 265 13.76 5.06 18.88
CA THR A 265 12.89 6.12 18.36
C THR A 265 13.62 6.88 17.26
N VAL A 266 13.36 6.56 16.00
CA VAL A 266 13.70 7.45 14.88
C VAL A 266 12.51 8.34 14.65
N GLY A 267 12.53 9.49 15.32
CA GLY A 267 11.42 10.44 15.30
C GLY A 267 11.80 11.76 15.94
N LYS A 268 13.03 12.24 15.70
CA LYS A 268 13.41 13.66 15.85
C LYS A 268 14.47 13.97 14.80
N GLY A 269 14.02 14.54 13.68
CA GLY A 269 14.89 15.05 12.64
C GLY A 269 15.95 15.99 13.20
N PHE A 270 17.19 15.71 12.80
CA PHE A 270 18.35 16.58 12.88
C PHE A 270 18.00 17.96 12.27
N ARG A 271 18.25 19.04 13.01
CA ARG A 271 18.12 20.43 12.53
C ARG A 271 19.49 20.96 12.09
N PRO A 272 19.77 21.18 10.79
CA PRO A 272 20.79 22.12 10.40
C PRO A 272 20.20 23.54 10.49
N SER A 273 20.92 24.40 11.19
CA SER A 273 20.64 25.83 11.30
C SER A 273 20.68 26.53 9.94
N ASN A 274 19.70 27.40 9.77
CA ASN A 274 19.54 28.47 8.78
C ASN A 274 20.85 28.99 8.13
N SER A 275 20.93 28.92 6.80
CA SER A 275 21.65 29.91 5.99
C SER A 275 21.09 29.95 4.57
N SER A 276 20.45 31.06 4.27
CA SER A 276 20.05 31.52 2.94
C SER A 276 21.24 31.63 2.00
N ALA A 277 21.16 31.02 0.82
CA ALA A 277 21.96 31.42 -0.34
C ALA A 277 21.22 31.09 -1.64
N ALA A 278 21.09 32.13 -2.46
CA ALA A 278 20.40 32.15 -3.74
C ALA A 278 21.09 31.31 -4.81
N ALA A 279 20.30 30.99 -5.84
CA ALA A 279 20.65 30.28 -7.05
C ALA A 279 21.92 30.78 -7.75
N TYR A 280 22.73 29.83 -8.22
CA TYR A 280 23.51 29.97 -9.45
C TYR A 280 23.45 28.66 -10.25
N TYR A 281 22.97 28.77 -11.48
CA TYR A 281 22.91 27.70 -12.47
C TYR A 281 24.31 27.36 -13.00
N SER A 282 24.56 26.07 -13.26
CA SER A 282 25.36 25.64 -14.40
C SER A 282 24.93 24.24 -14.83
N SER A 283 24.56 24.16 -16.10
CA SER A 283 24.13 23.00 -16.86
C SER A 283 25.22 21.94 -17.02
N ALA A 284 24.88 20.68 -16.81
CA ALA A 284 25.58 19.56 -17.46
C ALA A 284 24.60 18.39 -17.71
N SER A 285 24.24 18.24 -18.98
CA SER A 285 23.54 17.07 -19.51
C SER A 285 24.46 15.85 -19.45
N ALA A 286 23.96 14.72 -18.93
CA ALA A 286 24.57 13.41 -19.16
C ALA A 286 23.47 12.36 -19.35
N SER A 287 23.21 12.07 -20.61
CA SER A 287 22.49 10.89 -21.11
C SER A 287 23.33 9.64 -20.86
N GLY A 288 22.73 8.56 -20.36
CA GLY A 288 23.43 7.29 -20.19
C GLY A 288 22.63 6.17 -19.54
N SER A 289 21.51 5.74 -20.13
CA SER A 289 20.88 4.46 -19.79
C SER A 289 21.49 3.34 -20.63
N ALA A 290 22.32 2.50 -20.02
CA ALA A 290 22.76 1.23 -20.60
C ALA A 290 22.04 0.07 -19.89
N TYR A 291 21.08 -0.54 -20.57
CA TYR A 291 20.47 -1.82 -20.18
C TYR A 291 21.32 -2.97 -20.74
N PRO A 292 21.69 -4.00 -19.96
CA PRO A 292 22.21 -5.23 -20.53
C PRO A 292 21.06 -6.08 -21.07
N LYS A 293 21.09 -6.32 -22.39
CA LYS A 293 20.20 -7.19 -23.15
C LYS A 293 20.71 -8.62 -23.05
N PHE A 294 19.94 -9.55 -22.49
CA PHE A 294 20.31 -10.97 -22.45
C PHE A 294 19.76 -11.69 -23.68
N THR A 295 20.65 -12.15 -24.57
CA THR A 295 20.33 -12.99 -25.73
C THR A 295 20.48 -14.47 -25.37
N LYS A 296 19.43 -15.25 -25.60
CA LYS A 296 19.41 -16.71 -25.46
C LYS A 296 20.12 -17.35 -26.67
N THR A 297 21.31 -17.89 -26.47
CA THR A 297 22.02 -18.68 -27.48
C THR A 297 21.51 -20.12 -27.43
N ALA A 298 20.92 -20.58 -28.53
CA ALA A 298 20.67 -22.00 -28.80
C ALA A 298 21.81 -22.53 -29.67
N SER A 299 22.49 -23.58 -29.22
CA SER A 299 23.38 -24.40 -30.06
C SER A 299 22.75 -25.76 -30.24
N GLY A 300 22.38 -26.07 -31.48
CA GLY A 300 22.10 -27.43 -31.94
C GLY A 300 23.37 -28.07 -32.49
N SER A 301 23.41 -29.41 -32.40
CA SER A 301 24.19 -30.27 -33.30
C SER A 301 23.43 -31.57 -33.50
N SER A 302 23.31 -31.95 -34.76
CA SER A 302 22.55 -33.04 -35.37
C SER A 302 23.41 -34.27 -35.67
N ALA A 303 22.81 -35.47 -35.62
CA ALA A 303 23.14 -36.69 -36.38
C ALA A 303 22.18 -37.81 -35.92
N THR A 304 21.72 -38.82 -36.66
CA THR A 304 21.53 -39.18 -38.08
C THR A 304 20.57 -40.39 -38.05
N SER A 305 19.82 -40.57 -39.15
CA SER A 305 18.80 -41.58 -39.49
C SER A 305 18.98 -43.05 -39.07
N THR A 306 17.85 -43.74 -38.81
CA THR A 306 17.53 -45.10 -39.31
C THR A 306 16.02 -45.32 -39.47
N THR A 307 15.70 -46.25 -40.35
CA THR A 307 14.48 -46.55 -41.12
C THR A 307 13.41 -47.44 -40.45
N ALA A 308 12.21 -47.39 -41.07
CA ALA A 308 11.25 -48.49 -41.33
C ALA A 308 10.13 -48.83 -40.31
N GLY A 309 8.91 -49.02 -40.85
CA GLY A 309 7.87 -49.87 -40.25
C GLY A 309 6.41 -49.39 -40.43
N SER A 310 5.66 -50.09 -41.28
CA SER A 310 4.20 -50.10 -41.53
C SER A 310 3.34 -50.20 -40.24
N SER A 311 2.02 -50.01 -40.17
CA SER A 311 0.91 -50.44 -41.04
C SER A 311 -0.44 -49.87 -40.54
N SER A 312 -1.44 -50.00 -41.42
CA SER A 312 -2.89 -49.80 -41.33
C SER A 312 -3.61 -50.22 -40.03
N ASP A 313 -4.74 -49.56 -39.72
CA ASP A 313 -6.06 -50.21 -39.84
C ASP A 313 -7.25 -49.24 -39.77
N SER A 314 -8.21 -49.55 -40.62
CA SER A 314 -9.51 -48.92 -40.84
C SER A 314 -10.61 -49.68 -40.10
N SER A 315 -11.66 -49.01 -39.61
CA SER A 315 -13.01 -49.56 -39.70
C SER A 315 -14.08 -48.47 -39.62
N SER A 316 -15.06 -48.63 -40.51
CA SER A 316 -16.24 -47.80 -40.75
C SER A 316 -17.48 -48.64 -40.52
N THR A 317 -18.55 -48.06 -39.97
CA THR A 317 -19.95 -48.48 -40.16
C THR A 317 -20.83 -47.22 -40.05
N ASN A 318 -21.48 -46.72 -41.12
CA ASN A 318 -22.77 -47.15 -41.72
C ASN A 318 -23.97 -46.83 -40.79
N SER A 319 -25.13 -46.24 -41.13
CA SER A 319 -25.75 -45.57 -42.29
C SER A 319 -27.14 -45.11 -41.81
N GLY A 320 -27.77 -44.08 -42.42
CA GLY A 320 -29.21 -43.82 -42.20
C GLY A 320 -29.76 -42.47 -42.69
N LYS A 321 -30.40 -42.49 -43.86
CA LYS A 321 -31.11 -41.42 -44.60
C LYS A 321 -32.52 -41.15 -44.01
N SER A 322 -32.96 -39.88 -43.86
CA SER A 322 -33.86 -39.07 -44.73
C SER A 322 -35.37 -39.17 -44.47
N SER A 323 -36.04 -37.99 -44.39
CA SER A 323 -37.38 -37.60 -44.92
C SER A 323 -38.14 -36.68 -43.92
N SER A 324 -38.21 -35.37 -44.18
CA SER A 324 -39.36 -34.62 -44.78
C SER A 324 -40.48 -34.29 -43.78
N ASP A 325 -40.70 -33.00 -43.48
CA ASP A 325 -41.80 -32.22 -44.06
C ASP A 325 -41.95 -30.84 -43.41
N SER A 326 -42.60 -29.95 -44.17
CA SER A 326 -42.71 -28.52 -43.96
C SER A 326 -44.18 -28.11 -43.83
N SER A 327 -44.47 -27.08 -43.02
CA SER A 327 -45.61 -26.15 -43.15
C SER A 327 -45.55 -25.14 -41.99
N SER A 328 -45.14 -23.91 -42.29
CA SER A 328 -45.97 -22.71 -42.51
C SER A 328 -46.54 -22.09 -41.23
N THR A 329 -46.14 -20.84 -40.96
CA THR A 329 -46.99 -19.84 -40.30
C THR A 329 -46.50 -18.43 -40.63
N ASN A 330 -47.45 -17.54 -40.56
CA ASN A 330 -47.65 -16.34 -41.34
C ASN A 330 -47.07 -15.08 -40.68
N SER A 331 -46.89 -14.04 -41.49
CA SER A 331 -46.46 -12.69 -41.13
C SER A 331 -47.34 -11.98 -40.08
N GLY A 332 -46.72 -11.16 -39.24
CA GLY A 332 -47.40 -10.21 -38.35
C GLY A 332 -46.43 -9.15 -37.82
N ALA A 333 -46.74 -7.88 -38.07
CA ALA A 333 -45.86 -6.73 -37.90
C ALA A 333 -45.87 -6.12 -36.48
N SER A 334 -44.82 -5.30 -36.25
CA SER A 334 -44.74 -4.13 -35.34
C SER A 334 -44.71 -4.34 -33.83
N ALA A 335 -43.55 -4.07 -33.22
CA ALA A 335 -43.31 -2.91 -32.35
C ALA A 335 -42.04 -3.17 -31.50
N SER A 336 -40.90 -2.68 -31.97
CA SER A 336 -39.65 -2.68 -31.20
C SER A 336 -39.76 -1.66 -30.06
N SER A 337 -39.88 -2.15 -28.84
CA SER A 337 -39.58 -1.38 -27.63
C SER A 337 -38.08 -1.55 -27.36
N SER A 338 -37.28 -0.56 -27.74
CA SER A 338 -35.86 -0.53 -27.39
C SER A 338 -35.69 -0.18 -25.92
N SER A 339 -35.42 -1.19 -25.09
CA SER A 339 -34.79 -1.00 -23.80
C SER A 339 -33.37 -0.49 -24.04
N ILE A 340 -33.07 0.71 -23.54
CA ILE A 340 -31.73 1.26 -23.51
C ILE A 340 -30.94 0.44 -22.47
N LEU A 341 -30.21 -0.57 -22.93
CA LEU A 341 -29.07 -1.11 -22.20
C LEU A 341 -27.92 -0.11 -22.34
N ALA A 342 -27.73 0.72 -21.30
CA ALA A 342 -26.49 1.43 -21.10
C ALA A 342 -25.44 0.42 -20.59
N THR A 343 -24.80 -0.30 -21.51
CA THR A 343 -23.54 -0.98 -21.21
C THR A 343 -22.44 0.07 -21.15
N GLY A 344 -22.21 0.62 -19.95
CA GLY A 344 -21.02 1.40 -19.65
C GLY A 344 -19.82 0.47 -19.72
N GLY A 345 -18.98 0.67 -20.73
CA GLY A 345 -17.66 0.07 -20.79
C GLY A 345 -16.82 0.60 -19.65
N ALA A 346 -16.60 -0.22 -18.63
CA ALA A 346 -15.50 -0.05 -17.71
C ALA A 346 -14.21 -0.28 -18.51
N SER A 347 -13.64 0.80 -19.03
CA SER A 347 -12.26 0.77 -19.51
C SER A 347 -11.39 0.39 -18.32
N SER A 348 -10.74 -0.76 -18.45
CA SER A 348 -9.67 -1.25 -17.60
C SER A 348 -8.88 -0.10 -17.00
N VAL A 349 -9.01 0.10 -15.68
CA VAL A 349 -7.94 0.72 -14.91
C VAL A 349 -6.74 -0.16 -15.19
N SER A 350 -5.74 0.38 -15.88
CA SER A 350 -4.47 -0.30 -16.04
C SER A 350 -3.92 -0.43 -14.64
N GLY A 351 -4.27 -1.53 -13.96
CA GLY A 351 -3.74 -1.87 -12.66
C GLY A 351 -2.24 -1.74 -12.78
N SER A 352 -1.66 -0.84 -11.98
CA SER A 352 -0.23 -0.79 -11.77
C SER A 352 0.19 -2.20 -11.45
N VAL A 353 0.92 -2.83 -12.37
CA VAL A 353 1.29 -4.25 -12.29
C VAL A 353 2.40 -4.35 -11.24
N PHE A 354 2.02 -4.26 -9.97
CA PHE A 354 2.90 -4.51 -8.83
C PHE A 354 2.39 -5.75 -8.11
N GLY A 355 2.52 -6.90 -8.77
CA GLY A 355 2.45 -8.16 -8.04
C GLY A 355 3.66 -8.26 -7.11
N ALA A 356 3.43 -8.55 -5.82
CA ALA A 356 4.42 -8.84 -4.78
C ALA A 356 5.79 -8.15 -5.00
N LEU A 357 5.82 -6.81 -5.00
CA LEU A 357 7.05 -6.05 -5.12
C LEU A 357 7.72 -5.94 -3.74
N VAL A 358 9.02 -6.19 -3.65
CA VAL A 358 9.78 -5.79 -2.47
C VAL A 358 10.13 -4.31 -2.63
N ALA A 359 9.32 -3.43 -2.04
CA ALA A 359 9.61 -2.00 -2.05
C ALA A 359 10.64 -1.69 -0.95
N VAL A 360 11.80 -1.18 -1.36
CA VAL A 360 12.84 -0.70 -0.45
C VAL A 360 12.73 0.82 -0.36
N PHE A 361 12.34 1.32 0.81
CA PHE A 361 12.27 2.75 1.04
C PHE A 361 13.66 3.28 1.39
N ALA A 362 14.15 4.25 0.62
CA ALA A 362 15.46 4.85 0.81
C ALA A 362 15.39 6.37 0.99
N PHE A 363 16.21 6.93 1.89
CA PHE A 363 16.36 8.38 2.03
C PHE A 363 17.53 8.88 1.17
N VAL A 364 17.27 9.82 0.25
CA VAL A 364 18.33 10.53 -0.47
C VAL A 364 18.56 11.87 0.21
N ALA A 365 19.56 11.93 1.10
CA ALA A 365 20.15 13.20 1.49
C ALA A 365 21.13 13.63 0.39
N THR A 366 20.85 14.72 -0.32
CA THR A 366 21.86 15.36 -1.17
C THR A 366 22.99 15.89 -0.29
N LEU A 367 24.21 15.41 -0.55
CA LEU A 367 25.46 15.88 0.07
C LEU A 367 25.76 17.33 -0.28
#